data_AF-A0A932GSG8-F1
#
_entry.id   AF-A0A932GSG8-F1
#
_cell.length_a   1.000
_cell.length_b   1.000
_cell.length_c   1.000
_cell.angle_alpha   90.00
_cell.angle_beta   90.00
_cell.angle_gamma   90.00
#
_symmetry.space_group_name_H-M   'P 1'
#
loop_
_entity.id
_entity.type
_entity.pdbx_description
1 polymer ?
#
loop_
_entity_poly.entity_id
_entity_poly.type
_entity_poly.pdbx_seq_one_letter_code
_entity_poly.pdbx_strand_id
1 'polypeptide(L)' 'SSSVEGWFKLGQALNHLGQRDEARTALQEAISSYRTAPWYQRAEGRPWVRRARRLLRSIR' A
#
# COMPACT_ATOMS: atom_id res chain seq x y z
N SER A 1 3.07 13.03 5.06
CA SER A 1 2.91 11.56 5.14
C SER A 1 1.47 11.26 4.81
N SER A 2 1.17 10.79 3.59
CA SER A 2 -0.21 10.50 3.19
C SER A 2 -0.66 9.13 3.73
N SER A 3 -1.97 8.94 3.90
CA SER A 3 -2.53 7.67 4.37
C SER A 3 -2.09 6.48 3.51
N VAL A 4 -1.89 6.69 2.20
CA VAL A 4 -1.44 5.66 1.24
C VAL A 4 0.00 5.21 1.51
N GLU A 5 0.88 6.15 1.84
CA GLU A 5 2.30 5.88 2.13
C GLU A 5 2.45 5.05 3.42
N GLY A 6 1.69 5.40 4.46
CA GLY A 6 1.70 4.68 5.74
C GLY A 6 1.31 3.22 5.59
N TRP A 7 0.18 2.95 4.93
CA TRP A 7 -0.28 1.59 4.66
C TRP A 7 0.70 0.78 3.82
N PHE A 8 1.35 1.40 2.82
CA PHE A 8 2.39 0.73 2.03
C PHE A 8 3.60 0.34 2.90
N LYS A 9 4.11 1.26 3.72
CA LYS A 9 5.28 0.98 4.60
C LYS A 9 4.96 -0.11 5.61
N LEU A 10 3.75 -0.12 6.16
CA LEU A 10 3.28 -1.19 7.04
C LEU A 10 3.27 -2.54 6.31
N GLY A 11 2.69 -2.60 5.11
CA GLY A 11 2.68 -3.83 4.31
C GLY A 11 4.08 -4.33 3.93
N GLN A 12 5.00 -3.41 3.66
CA GLN A 12 6.41 -3.74 3.42
C GLN A 12 7.08 -4.32 4.67
N ALA A 13 6.88 -3.70 5.83
CA ALA A 13 7.44 -4.17 7.10
C ALA A 13 6.90 -5.56 7.48
N LEU A 14 5.58 -5.75 7.39
CA LEU A 14 4.93 -7.04 7.65
C LEU A 14 5.44 -8.14 6.72
N ASN A 15 5.65 -7.83 5.44
CA ASN A 15 6.23 -8.78 4.50
C ASN A 15 7.68 -9.16 4.88
N HIS A 16 8.49 -8.21 5.37
CA HIS A 16 9.83 -8.51 5.86
C HIS A 16 9.83 -9.37 7.14
N LEU A 17 8.78 -9.27 7.95
CA LEU A 17 8.56 -10.10 9.14
C LEU A 17 7.95 -11.48 8.81
N GLY A 18 7.67 -11.78 7.54
CA GLY A 18 7.04 -13.03 7.11
C GLY A 18 5.53 -13.10 7.34
N GLN A 19 4.92 -12.01 7.85
CA GLN A 19 3.47 -11.87 8.08
C GLN A 19 2.76 -11.53 6.76
N ARG A 20 2.62 -12.54 5.89
CA ARG A 20 2.16 -12.35 4.50
C ARG A 20 0.70 -11.92 4.39
N ASP A 21 -0.17 -12.40 5.26
CA ASP A 21 -1.61 -12.10 5.21
C ASP A 21 -1.90 -10.67 5.71
N GLU A 22 -1.23 -10.24 6.78
CA GLU A 22 -1.28 -8.89 7.30
C GLU A 22 -0.63 -7.91 6.31
N ALA A 23 0.49 -8.30 5.69
CA ALA A 23 1.09 -7.53 4.62
C ALA A 23 0.13 -7.33 3.45
N ARG A 24 -0.57 -8.39 3.03
CA ARG A 24 -1.59 -8.33 1.97
C ARG A 24 -2.68 -7.33 2.31
N THR A 25 -3.19 -7.40 3.54
CA THR A 25 -4.24 -6.51 4.05
C THR A 25 -3.79 -5.05 4.02
N ALA A 26 -2.61 -4.76 4.57
CA ALA A 26 -2.07 -3.39 4.59
C ALA A 26 -1.86 -2.83 3.16
N LEU A 27 -1.38 -3.65 2.22
CA LEU A 27 -1.21 -3.22 0.83
C LEU A 27 -2.56 -2.98 0.11
N GLN A 28 -3.61 -3.74 0.45
CA GLN A 28 -4.96 -3.50 -0.04
C GLN A 28 -5.53 -2.20 0.52
N GLU A 29 -5.30 -1.90 1.80
CA GLU A 29 -5.70 -0.63 2.41
C GLU A 29 -5.00 0.59 1.77
N ALA A 30 -3.72 0.45 1.39
CA ALA A 30 -3.02 1.49 0.63
C ALA A 30 -3.73 1.77 -0.71
N ILE A 31 -4.16 0.72 -1.41
CA ILE A 31 -4.88 0.85 -2.69
C ILE A 31 -6.28 1.45 -2.46
N SER A 32 -6.98 1.02 -1.42
CA SER A 32 -8.32 1.51 -1.05
C SER A 32 -8.27 3.02 -0.73
N SER A 33 -7.35 3.41 0.15
CA SER A 33 -7.10 4.81 0.54
C SER A 33 -6.80 5.70 -0.66
N TYR A 34 -6.06 5.21 -1.65
CA TYR A 34 -5.80 5.96 -2.89
C TYR A 34 -7.04 6.12 -3.77
N ARG A 35 -7.92 5.12 -3.81
CA ARG A 35 -9.16 5.18 -4.61
C ARG A 35 -10.13 6.21 -4.04
N THR A 36 -10.21 6.31 -2.72
CA THR A 36 -11.06 7.28 -2.01
C THR A 36 -10.41 8.67 -1.89
N ALA A 37 -9.11 8.79 -2.13
CA ALA A 37 -8.39 10.06 -2.04
C ALA A 37 -8.91 11.12 -3.04
N PRO A 38 -9.03 12.39 -2.61
CA PRO A 38 -9.30 13.53 -3.49
C PRO A 38 -8.25 13.69 -4.58
N TRP A 39 -8.64 14.29 -5.71
CA TRP A 39 -7.79 14.41 -6.91
C TRP A 39 -6.42 15.05 -6.64
N TYR A 40 -6.34 16.05 -5.75
CA TYR A 40 -5.11 16.76 -5.42
C TYR A 40 -4.13 15.90 -4.60
N GLN A 41 -4.60 14.88 -3.87
CA GLN A 41 -3.75 13.95 -3.10
C GLN A 41 -3.33 12.72 -3.94
N ARG A 42 -3.99 12.49 -5.08
CA ARG A 42 -3.69 11.33 -5.93
C ARG A 42 -2.29 11.41 -6.55
N ALA A 43 -1.76 12.59 -6.80
CA ALA A 43 -0.40 12.73 -7.32
C ALA A 43 0.63 12.10 -6.36
N GLU A 44 0.49 12.35 -5.06
CA GLU A 44 1.37 11.82 -4.01
C GLU A 44 1.16 10.31 -3.78
N GLY A 45 -0.10 9.83 -3.79
CA GLY A 45 -0.44 8.42 -3.56
C GLY A 45 -0.11 7.47 -4.73
N ARG A 46 -0.06 7.98 -5.96
CA ARG A 46 0.15 7.18 -7.18
C ARG A 46 1.42 6.31 -7.16
N PRO A 47 2.63 6.83 -6.82
CA PRO A 47 3.83 6.00 -6.77
C PRO A 47 3.72 4.89 -5.72
N TRP A 48 3.10 5.15 -4.57
CA TRP A 48 2.90 4.17 -3.51
C TRP A 48 1.99 3.03 -3.93
N VAL A 49 0.87 3.32 -4.59
CA VAL A 49 -0.05 2.29 -5.11
C VAL A 49 0.60 1.41 -6.18
N ARG A 50 1.45 1.98 -7.03
CA ARG A 50 2.22 1.21 -8.02
C ARG A 50 3.15 0.21 -7.34
N ARG A 51 3.86 0.63 -6.28
CA ARG A 51 4.71 -0.24 -5.47
C ARG A 51 3.88 -1.28 -4.71
N ALA A 52 2.77 -0.87 -4.11
CA ALA A 52 1.86 -1.75 -3.38
C ALA A 52 1.34 -2.89 -4.26
N ARG A 53 0.88 -2.57 -5.49
CA ARG A 53 0.43 -3.59 -6.46
C ARG A 53 1.54 -4.54 -6.89
N ARG A 54 2.78 -4.05 -7.03
CA ARG A 54 3.93 -4.89 -7.36
C ARG A 54 4.22 -5.88 -6.23
N LEU A 55 4.27 -5.39 -4.99
CA LEU A 55 4.53 -6.22 -3.82
C LEU A 55 3.38 -7.21 -3.56
N LEU A 56 2.13 -6.79 -3.76
CA LEU A 56 0.97 -7.66 -3.64
C LEU A 56 1.03 -8.85 -4.63
N ARG A 57 1.58 -8.65 -5.83
CA ARG A 57 1.79 -9.70 -6.82
C ARG A 57 2.91 -10.66 -6.43
N SER A 58 3.93 -10.20 -5.70
CA SER A 58 5.02 -11.08 -5.23
C SER A 58 4.69 -11.85 -3.96
N ILE A 59 3.69 -11.38 -3.18
CA ILE A 59 3.17 -12.09 -1.99
C ILE A 59 2.13 -13.16 -2.38
N ARG A 60 1.69 -13.21 -3.65
CA ARG A 60 0.76 -14.24 -4.13
C ARG A 60 1.41 -15.62 -4.12
#